data_AF-A0A485NIK6-F1
#
_entry.id   AF-A0A485NIK6-F1
#
_cell.length_a   1.000
_cell.length_b   1.000
_cell.length_c   1.000
_cell.angle_alpha   90.00
_cell.angle_beta   90.00
_cell.angle_gamma   90.00
#
_symmetry.space_group_name_H-M   'P 1'
#
loop_
_entity.id
_entity.type
_entity.pdbx_description
1 polymer ?
#
loop_
_entity_poly.entity_id
_entity_poly.type
_entity_poly.pdbx_seq_one_letter_code
_entity_poly.pdbx_strand_id
1 'polypeptide(L)'
;MPLERRKCTPEGTCYVCVCSLHLPFPTHRALQREFPHLGTFSSLSPIPGFTKWLLGLLNSQAKEHGRSELLTDSECKEISEILGGPVNETLKVSLSSSEWVKSEKLVRVLQAPLMRLCAWYLYGEKHRGYALNPVANFHLQNGAVLWRLNWLADTSLKGVTGSCGLMVNYRYYLEETAANSTSYLCAKNIKASEQVLSLVAQFHKNSKL
;
A
#
# COMPACT_ATOMS: atom_id res chain seq x y z
N MET A 1 -18.11 10.63 11.46
CA MET A 1 -18.36 9.27 10.93
C MET A 1 -18.28 8.29 12.09
N PRO A 2 -19.20 7.31 12.19
CA PRO A 2 -19.28 6.44 13.35
C PRO A 2 -18.08 5.48 13.39
N LEU A 3 -17.51 5.26 14.59
CA LEU A 3 -16.60 4.12 14.81
C LEU A 3 -17.34 2.84 14.45
N GLU A 4 -16.90 2.11 13.43
CA GLU A 4 -17.43 0.79 13.13
C GLU A 4 -16.83 -0.20 14.15
N ARG A 5 -17.51 -0.32 15.29
CA ARG A 5 -17.17 -1.27 16.36
C ARG A 5 -17.53 -2.67 15.90
N ARG A 6 -16.60 -3.42 15.31
CA ARG A 6 -16.80 -4.87 15.14
C ARG A 6 -16.72 -5.55 16.51
N LYS A 7 -17.83 -6.17 16.93
CA LYS A 7 -17.93 -6.97 18.16
C LYS A 7 -16.96 -8.16 18.10
N CYS A 8 -16.23 -8.38 19.19
CA CYS A 8 -15.39 -9.56 19.38
C CYS A 8 -16.20 -10.75 19.91
N THR A 9 -15.77 -11.95 19.53
CA THR A 9 -16.27 -13.24 19.99
C THR A 9 -15.77 -13.57 21.41
N PRO A 10 -16.39 -14.55 22.11
CA PRO A 10 -16.16 -14.81 23.54
C PRO A 10 -14.78 -15.40 23.92
N GLU A 11 -13.90 -15.66 22.96
CA GLU A 11 -12.73 -16.55 23.13
C GLU A 11 -11.38 -15.82 23.20
N GLY A 12 -11.34 -14.59 23.74
CA GLY A 12 -10.11 -14.03 24.32
C GLY A 12 -8.91 -13.81 23.39
N THR A 13 -9.10 -13.48 22.11
CA THR A 13 -7.95 -13.27 21.19
C THR A 13 -8.05 -11.97 20.37
N CYS A 14 -7.01 -11.14 20.49
CA CYS A 14 -6.63 -9.96 19.68
C CYS A 14 -7.70 -8.89 19.36
N TYR A 15 -7.81 -7.88 20.22
CA TYR A 15 -8.44 -6.61 19.86
C TYR A 15 -7.46 -5.77 19.03
N VAL A 16 -7.54 -5.83 17.71
CA VAL A 16 -6.86 -4.85 16.84
C VAL A 16 -7.78 -3.64 16.73
N CYS A 17 -7.37 -2.49 17.26
CA CYS A 17 -8.10 -1.25 17.00
C CYS A 17 -7.74 -0.76 15.59
N VAL A 18 -8.62 -1.04 14.61
CA VAL A 18 -8.52 -0.50 13.25
C VAL A 18 -9.18 0.88 13.22
N CYS A 19 -8.39 1.93 13.42
CA CYS A 19 -8.89 3.30 13.28
C CYS A 19 -8.71 3.76 11.83
N SER A 20 -9.83 3.89 11.10
CA SER A 20 -9.81 4.06 9.64
C SER A 20 -9.26 5.38 9.12
N LEU A 21 -8.80 6.35 9.92
CA LEU A 21 -8.14 7.52 9.30
C LEU A 21 -7.23 8.37 10.19
N HIS A 22 -7.39 8.44 11.52
CA HIS A 22 -6.53 9.27 12.35
C HIS A 22 -6.47 8.69 13.76
N LEU A 23 -5.30 8.19 14.18
CA LEU A 23 -4.99 8.02 15.60
C LEU A 23 -4.15 9.24 16.00
N PRO A 24 -4.74 10.40 16.34
CA PRO A 24 -3.97 11.42 17.02
C PRO A 24 -3.51 10.81 18.36
N PHE A 25 -2.26 11.05 18.78
CA PHE A 25 -1.67 10.54 20.03
C PHE A 25 -2.62 10.48 21.27
N PRO A 26 -3.59 11.40 21.48
CA PRO A 26 -4.57 11.29 22.59
C PRO A 26 -5.45 10.02 22.58
N THR A 27 -5.68 9.39 21.42
CA THR A 27 -6.67 8.30 21.30
C THR A 27 -6.19 6.95 21.83
N HIS A 28 -4.91 6.59 21.69
CA HIS A 28 -4.43 5.30 22.21
C HIS A 28 -4.48 5.24 23.74
N ARG A 29 -4.14 6.34 24.45
CA ARG A 29 -4.20 6.40 25.92
C ARG A 29 -5.62 6.28 26.44
N ALA A 30 -6.58 6.92 25.77
CA ALA A 30 -8.00 6.79 26.11
C ALA A 30 -8.47 5.34 25.94
N LEU A 31 -8.07 4.69 24.84
CA LEU A 31 -8.41 3.30 24.57
C LEU A 31 -7.75 2.32 25.54
N GLN A 32 -6.49 2.54 25.93
CA GLN A 32 -5.82 1.70 26.94
C GLN A 32 -6.43 1.88 28.34
N ARG A 33 -6.95 3.07 28.65
CA ARG A 33 -7.67 3.31 29.91
C ARG A 33 -9.00 2.55 29.95
N GLU A 34 -9.71 2.49 28.83
CA GLU A 34 -10.98 1.74 28.71
C GLU A 34 -10.75 0.23 28.54
N PHE A 35 -9.67 -0.17 27.88
CA PHE A 35 -9.30 -1.56 27.58
C PHE A 35 -7.82 -1.80 27.93
N PRO A 36 -7.48 -2.11 29.19
CA PRO A 36 -6.09 -2.24 29.65
C PRO A 36 -5.27 -3.33 28.93
N HIS A 37 -5.94 -4.36 28.40
CA HIS A 37 -5.30 -5.45 27.66
C HIS A 37 -5.09 -5.12 26.16
N LEU A 38 -5.48 -3.93 25.70
CA LEU A 38 -5.29 -3.50 24.31
C LEU A 38 -3.82 -3.11 24.07
N GLY A 39 -3.04 -4.05 23.52
CA GLY A 39 -1.62 -3.85 23.23
C GLY A 39 -1.27 -3.59 21.76
N THR A 40 -2.20 -3.77 20.81
CA THR A 40 -1.90 -3.68 19.38
C THR A 40 -2.71 -2.59 18.69
N PHE A 41 -2.00 -1.66 18.06
CA PHE A 41 -2.57 -0.52 17.34
C PHE A 41 -2.11 -0.54 15.88
N SER A 42 -3.07 -0.52 14.95
CA SER A 42 -2.77 -0.46 13.52
C SER A 42 -3.87 0.28 12.79
N SER A 43 -3.52 1.08 11.79
CA SER A 43 -4.52 1.60 10.85
C SER A 43 -4.82 0.57 9.77
N LEU A 44 -5.92 0.78 9.04
CA LEU A 44 -6.14 0.26 7.70
C LEU A 44 -6.41 1.47 6.81
N SER A 45 -5.39 1.89 6.07
CA SER A 45 -5.36 3.19 5.40
C SER A 45 -5.44 3.05 3.88
N PRO A 46 -6.13 3.97 3.18
CA PRO A 46 -6.15 4.00 1.72
C PRO A 46 -4.81 4.49 1.16
N ILE A 47 -4.57 4.23 -0.13
CA ILE A 47 -3.33 4.60 -0.83
C ILE A 47 -3.66 5.57 -1.98
N PRO A 48 -4.16 6.78 -1.69
CA PRO A 48 -4.63 7.69 -2.73
C PRO A 48 -3.51 8.08 -3.69
N GLY A 49 -3.82 8.07 -4.99
CA GLY A 49 -2.89 8.49 -6.03
C GLY A 49 -1.99 7.39 -6.59
N PHE A 50 -2.07 6.16 -6.06
CA PHE A 50 -1.30 5.03 -6.58
C PHE A 50 -1.68 4.69 -8.02
N THR A 51 -2.97 4.55 -8.35
CA THR A 51 -3.40 4.25 -9.73
C THR A 51 -2.95 5.35 -10.70
N LYS A 52 -3.05 6.63 -10.29
CA LYS A 52 -2.60 7.77 -11.12
C LYS A 52 -1.09 7.72 -11.36
N TRP A 53 -0.30 7.43 -10.33
CA TRP A 53 1.15 7.27 -10.44
C TRP A 53 1.52 6.12 -11.39
N LEU A 54 0.86 4.96 -11.26
CA LEU A 54 1.06 3.80 -12.12
C LEU A 54 0.75 4.09 -13.58
N LEU A 55 -0.40 4.72 -13.86
CA LEU A 55 -0.76 5.14 -15.22
C LEU A 55 0.24 6.15 -15.79
N GLY A 56 0.80 7.03 -14.95
CA GLY A 56 1.87 7.95 -15.32
C GLY A 56 3.13 7.21 -15.77
N LEU A 57 3.56 6.19 -15.03
CA LEU A 57 4.72 5.37 -15.39
C LEU A 57 4.52 4.60 -16.69
N LEU A 58 3.34 3.98 -16.87
CA LEU A 58 2.99 3.26 -18.11
C LEU A 58 3.04 4.19 -19.33
N ASN A 59 2.66 5.46 -19.18
CA ASN A 59 2.74 6.45 -20.26
C ASN A 59 4.18 6.86 -20.60
N SER A 60 5.05 7.01 -19.59
CA SER A 60 6.44 7.40 -19.81
C SER A 60 7.26 6.27 -20.45
N GLN A 61 7.02 5.02 -20.05
CA GLN A 61 7.67 3.84 -20.62
C GLN A 61 7.29 3.58 -22.08
N ALA A 62 6.09 3.97 -22.52
CA ALA A 62 5.71 3.87 -23.94
C ALA A 62 6.52 4.82 -24.85
N LYS A 63 7.17 5.86 -24.28
CA LYS A 63 7.91 6.88 -25.04
C LYS A 63 9.41 6.62 -25.07
N GLU A 64 9.98 6.09 -24.00
CA GLU A 64 11.40 5.73 -23.93
C GLU A 64 11.56 4.22 -24.18
N HIS A 65 12.08 3.84 -25.35
CA HIS A 65 12.33 2.44 -25.76
C HIS A 65 13.46 1.74 -24.97
N GLY A 66 13.70 2.14 -23.72
CA GLY A 66 14.77 1.57 -22.92
C GLY A 66 14.76 2.09 -21.49
N ARG A 67 14.57 1.16 -20.56
CA ARG A 67 14.80 1.26 -19.10
C ARG A 67 13.59 1.67 -18.25
N SER A 68 12.70 0.71 -18.02
CA SER A 68 12.45 0.11 -16.69
C SER A 68 11.28 -0.87 -16.86
N GLU A 69 11.58 -2.16 -16.93
CA GLU A 69 10.56 -3.21 -16.98
C GLU A 69 9.82 -3.24 -15.63
N LEU A 70 8.70 -2.49 -15.55
CA LEU A 70 7.79 -2.51 -14.41
C LEU A 70 7.23 -3.92 -14.17
N LEU A 71 7.11 -4.67 -15.26
CA LEU A 71 6.62 -6.03 -15.36
C LEU A 71 7.71 -6.92 -15.95
N THR A 72 7.84 -8.13 -15.45
CA THR A 72 8.71 -9.17 -16.00
C THR A 72 8.16 -9.71 -17.32
N ASP A 73 9.01 -10.32 -18.14
CA ASP A 73 8.60 -10.99 -19.38
C ASP A 73 7.48 -12.02 -19.19
N SER A 74 7.51 -12.79 -18.09
CA SER A 74 6.46 -13.76 -17.76
C SER A 74 5.13 -13.07 -17.43
N GLU A 75 5.16 -12.02 -16.61
CA GLU A 75 3.96 -11.24 -16.28
C GLU A 75 3.39 -10.57 -17.54
N CYS A 76 4.25 -10.03 -18.41
CA CYS A 76 3.84 -9.44 -19.69
C CYS A 76 3.15 -10.47 -20.59
N LYS A 77 3.69 -11.69 -20.71
CA LYS A 77 3.07 -12.76 -21.51
C LYS A 77 1.70 -13.14 -20.98
N GLU A 78 1.57 -13.44 -19.69
CA GLU A 78 0.29 -13.79 -19.07
C GLU A 78 -0.77 -12.68 -19.23
N ILE A 79 -0.38 -11.41 -19.05
CA ILE A 79 -1.29 -10.28 -19.22
C ILE A 79 -1.71 -10.14 -20.69
N SER A 80 -0.77 -10.32 -21.63
CA SER A 80 -1.04 -10.24 -23.07
C SER A 80 -1.97 -11.35 -23.57
N GLU A 81 -1.87 -12.56 -23.01
CA GLU A 81 -2.77 -13.68 -23.32
C GLU A 81 -4.21 -13.43 -22.85
N ILE A 82 -4.38 -12.71 -21.73
CA ILE A 82 -5.70 -12.42 -21.18
C ILE A 82 -6.35 -11.21 -21.85
N LEU A 83 -5.58 -10.13 -22.05
CA LEU A 83 -6.12 -8.86 -22.56
C LEU A 83 -6.09 -8.74 -24.09
N GLY A 84 -5.17 -9.45 -24.76
CA GLY A 84 -4.96 -9.37 -26.20
C GLY A 84 -4.35 -8.05 -26.64
N GLY A 85 -3.09 -8.08 -27.12
CA GLY A 85 -2.40 -6.91 -27.69
C GLY A 85 -1.27 -6.37 -26.80
N PRO A 86 -0.79 -5.14 -27.06
CA PRO A 86 0.33 -4.55 -26.31
C PRO A 86 0.00 -4.37 -24.83
N VAL A 87 0.82 -4.94 -23.94
CA VAL A 87 0.59 -4.96 -22.48
C VAL A 87 0.41 -3.56 -21.90
N ASN A 88 1.27 -2.60 -22.27
CA ASN A 88 1.24 -1.26 -21.69
C ASN A 88 -0.06 -0.50 -22.01
N GLU A 89 -0.56 -0.61 -23.24
CA GLU A 89 -1.78 0.07 -23.68
C GLU A 89 -3.02 -0.61 -23.10
N THR A 90 -3.10 -1.94 -23.19
CA THR A 90 -4.24 -2.72 -22.71
C THR A 90 -4.37 -2.67 -21.20
N LEU A 91 -3.27 -2.75 -20.46
CA LEU A 91 -3.26 -2.62 -19.00
C LEU A 91 -3.67 -1.21 -18.58
N LYS A 92 -3.19 -0.16 -19.27
CA LYS A 92 -3.59 1.22 -19.01
C LYS A 92 -5.09 1.43 -19.18
N VAL A 93 -5.67 0.93 -20.28
CA VAL A 93 -7.12 1.01 -20.54
C VAL A 93 -7.89 0.27 -19.45
N SER A 94 -7.47 -0.95 -19.13
CA SER A 94 -8.14 -1.81 -18.14
C SER A 94 -8.11 -1.22 -16.73
N LEU A 95 -6.96 -0.68 -16.29
CA LEU A 95 -6.82 -0.02 -14.98
C LEU A 95 -7.63 1.29 -14.92
N SER A 96 -7.73 2.03 -16.04
CA SER A 96 -8.50 3.27 -16.10
C SER A 96 -10.02 3.03 -16.07
N SER A 97 -10.50 1.96 -16.69
CA SER A 97 -11.92 1.61 -16.72
C SER A 97 -12.41 0.88 -15.46
N SER A 98 -11.49 0.42 -14.60
CA SER A 98 -11.79 -0.43 -13.42
C SER A 98 -12.44 -1.79 -13.76
N GLU A 99 -12.56 -2.13 -15.04
CA GLU A 99 -13.20 -3.36 -15.52
C GLU A 99 -12.36 -4.61 -15.23
N TRP A 100 -11.05 -4.44 -15.00
CA TRP A 100 -10.12 -5.52 -14.72
C TRP A 100 -10.51 -6.37 -13.51
N VAL A 101 -11.23 -5.79 -12.53
CA VAL A 101 -11.69 -6.47 -11.32
C VAL A 101 -12.76 -7.54 -11.61
N LYS A 102 -13.44 -7.46 -12.77
CA LYS A 102 -14.46 -8.46 -13.17
C LYS A 102 -13.85 -9.78 -13.63
N SER A 103 -12.60 -9.78 -14.07
CA SER A 103 -11.92 -10.98 -14.55
C SER A 103 -11.06 -11.59 -13.45
N GLU A 104 -11.50 -12.72 -12.88
CA GLU A 104 -10.74 -13.42 -11.83
C GLU A 104 -9.33 -13.81 -12.27
N LYS A 105 -9.16 -14.18 -13.55
CA LYS A 105 -7.84 -14.52 -14.11
C LYS A 105 -6.91 -13.31 -14.06
N LEU A 106 -7.41 -12.16 -14.52
CA LEU A 106 -6.63 -10.93 -14.55
C LEU A 106 -6.29 -10.43 -13.14
N VAL A 107 -7.25 -10.53 -12.21
CA VAL A 107 -7.03 -10.20 -10.79
C VAL A 107 -5.89 -11.03 -10.19
N ARG A 108 -5.83 -12.34 -10.47
CA ARG A 108 -4.76 -13.22 -9.96
C ARG A 108 -3.39 -12.86 -10.53
N VAL A 109 -3.31 -12.64 -11.84
CA VAL A 109 -2.06 -12.29 -12.52
C VAL A 109 -1.55 -10.92 -12.07
N LEU A 110 -2.45 -9.95 -11.85
CA LEU A 110 -2.07 -8.59 -11.45
C LEU A 110 -1.68 -8.46 -9.97
N GLN A 111 -2.00 -9.43 -9.12
CA GLN A 111 -1.75 -9.35 -7.69
C GLN A 111 -0.27 -9.12 -7.36
N ALA A 112 0.62 -10.00 -7.85
CA ALA A 112 2.05 -9.92 -7.60
C ALA A 112 2.69 -8.62 -8.10
N PRO A 113 2.51 -8.20 -9.38
CA PRO A 113 3.11 -6.98 -9.88
C PRO A 113 2.54 -5.73 -9.19
N LEU A 114 1.23 -5.65 -8.94
CA LEU A 114 0.65 -4.47 -8.29
C LEU A 114 1.08 -4.34 -6.82
N MET A 115 1.19 -5.45 -6.09
CA MET A 115 1.73 -5.41 -4.73
C MET A 115 3.19 -4.96 -4.69
N ARG A 116 4.02 -5.46 -5.62
CA ARG A 116 5.43 -5.07 -5.78
C ARG A 116 5.58 -3.58 -6.10
N LEU A 117 4.82 -3.09 -7.08
CA LEU A 117 4.81 -1.69 -7.47
C LEU A 117 4.28 -0.77 -6.37
N CYS A 118 3.27 -1.22 -5.62
CA CYS A 118 2.73 -0.46 -4.49
C CYS A 118 3.73 -0.37 -3.33
N ALA A 119 4.48 -1.44 -3.06
CA ALA A 119 5.55 -1.41 -2.06
C ALA A 119 6.62 -0.38 -2.43
N TRP A 120 7.03 -0.33 -3.71
CA TRP A 120 7.94 0.69 -4.21
C TRP A 120 7.36 2.10 -4.10
N TYR A 121 6.09 2.30 -4.49
CA TYR A 121 5.42 3.60 -4.39
C TYR A 121 5.36 4.15 -2.96
N LEU A 122 5.18 3.28 -1.95
CA LEU A 122 5.13 3.70 -0.55
C LEU A 122 6.53 3.88 0.07
N TYR A 123 7.47 3.01 -0.29
CA TYR A 123 8.78 2.94 0.36
C TYR A 123 9.89 3.66 -0.41
N GLY A 124 9.97 3.48 -1.72
CA GLY A 124 11.03 3.98 -2.60
C GLY A 124 10.76 5.38 -3.13
N GLU A 125 9.54 5.65 -3.63
CA GLU A 125 9.19 6.94 -4.22
C GLU A 125 9.18 8.08 -3.20
N LYS A 126 9.89 9.17 -3.51
CA LYS A 126 10.07 10.33 -2.61
C LYS A 126 9.62 11.64 -3.23
N HIS A 127 9.13 12.53 -2.38
CA HIS A 127 8.96 13.95 -2.66
C HIS A 127 9.75 14.77 -1.62
N ARG A 128 10.76 15.52 -2.08
CA ARG A 128 11.71 16.27 -1.21
C ARG A 128 12.38 15.39 -0.14
N GLY A 129 12.55 14.10 -0.45
CA GLY A 129 13.12 13.09 0.45
C GLY A 129 12.14 12.44 1.44
N TYR A 130 10.87 12.88 1.49
CA TYR A 130 9.82 12.24 2.27
C TYR A 130 9.00 11.28 1.40
N ALA A 131 8.20 10.40 2.01
CA ALA A 131 7.31 9.50 1.27
C ALA A 131 6.38 10.30 0.33
N LEU A 132 6.29 9.87 -0.93
CA LEU A 132 5.47 10.55 -1.95
C LEU A 132 3.99 10.54 -1.58
N ASN A 133 3.50 9.43 -1.03
CA ASN A 133 2.09 9.30 -0.65
C ASN A 133 1.78 10.12 0.62
N PRO A 134 0.76 11.01 0.61
CA PRO A 134 0.47 11.88 1.74
C PRO A 134 -0.01 11.12 2.99
N VAL A 135 -0.75 10.01 2.81
CA VAL A 135 -1.24 9.18 3.93
C VAL A 135 -0.07 8.43 4.56
N ALA A 136 0.84 7.89 3.74
CA ALA A 136 2.09 7.30 4.22
C ALA A 136 2.92 8.31 5.01
N ASN A 137 3.14 9.49 4.44
CA ASN A 137 3.87 10.56 5.09
C ASN A 137 3.27 10.91 6.46
N PHE A 138 1.95 11.04 6.56
CA PHE A 138 1.27 11.29 7.84
C PHE A 138 1.54 10.20 8.89
N HIS A 139 1.37 8.92 8.56
CA HIS A 139 1.57 7.84 9.52
C HIS A 139 3.05 7.70 9.93
N LEU A 140 3.97 7.86 8.98
CA LEU A 140 5.40 7.79 9.22
C LEU A 140 5.92 8.95 10.09
N GLN A 141 5.39 10.17 9.90
CA GLN A 141 5.66 11.30 10.80
C GLN A 141 5.23 11.02 12.24
N ASN A 142 4.16 10.24 12.42
CA ASN A 142 3.68 9.82 13.74
C ASN A 142 4.41 8.57 14.28
N GLY A 143 5.47 8.10 13.61
CA GLY A 143 6.29 6.97 14.08
C GLY A 143 5.70 5.60 13.83
N ALA A 144 4.73 5.47 12.93
CA ALA A 144 4.20 4.17 12.53
C ALA A 144 5.20 3.40 11.66
N VAL A 145 5.10 2.08 11.69
CA VAL A 145 5.83 1.17 10.81
C VAL A 145 4.93 0.83 9.61
N LEU A 146 5.49 0.91 8.41
CA LEU A 146 4.84 0.42 7.19
C LEU A 146 4.75 -1.11 7.25
N TRP A 147 3.62 -1.63 7.73
CA TRP A 147 3.58 -2.99 8.29
C TRP A 147 3.08 -4.05 7.32
N ARG A 148 1.99 -3.81 6.58
CA ARG A 148 1.47 -4.80 5.64
C ARG A 148 0.69 -4.18 4.50
N LEU A 149 0.95 -4.63 3.28
CA LEU A 149 0.09 -4.37 2.11
C LEU A 149 -1.00 -5.44 2.03
N ASN A 150 -2.24 -4.99 1.79
CA ASN A 150 -3.41 -5.84 1.69
C ASN A 150 -3.99 -5.76 0.27
N TRP A 151 -3.98 -6.89 -0.43
CA TRP A 151 -4.56 -7.06 -1.76
C TRP A 151 -6.09 -7.04 -1.70
N LEU A 152 -6.73 -6.27 -2.60
CA LEU A 152 -8.19 -6.12 -2.70
C LEU A 152 -8.89 -5.89 -1.35
N ALA A 153 -8.29 -5.06 -0.50
CA ALA A 153 -8.87 -4.68 0.78
C ALA A 153 -10.03 -3.68 0.66
N ASP A 154 -10.07 -2.90 -0.42
CA ASP A 154 -11.19 -1.99 -0.74
C ASP A 154 -11.66 -2.21 -2.18
N THR A 155 -12.68 -3.05 -2.36
CA THR A 155 -13.30 -3.34 -3.66
C THR A 155 -14.35 -2.31 -4.08
N SER A 156 -14.55 -1.24 -3.29
CA SER A 156 -15.42 -0.15 -3.71
C SER A 156 -14.88 0.52 -4.97
N LEU A 157 -15.76 1.18 -5.75
CA LEU A 157 -15.33 1.91 -6.94
C LEU A 157 -14.23 2.94 -6.62
N LYS A 158 -14.28 3.56 -5.43
CA LYS A 158 -13.26 4.51 -4.96
C LYS A 158 -11.92 3.83 -4.66
N GLY A 159 -11.93 2.67 -4.01
CA GLY A 159 -10.72 1.90 -3.72
C GLY A 159 -10.04 1.38 -4.99
N VAL A 160 -10.83 0.81 -5.91
CA VAL A 160 -10.34 0.31 -7.19
C VAL A 160 -9.75 1.43 -8.05
N THR A 161 -10.49 2.53 -8.23
CA THR A 161 -10.00 3.67 -9.03
C THR A 161 -8.80 4.38 -8.39
N GLY A 162 -8.77 4.49 -7.06
CA GLY A 162 -7.73 5.24 -6.34
C GLY A 162 -6.41 4.49 -6.16
N SER A 163 -6.48 3.21 -5.82
CA SER A 163 -5.32 2.39 -5.47
C SER A 163 -5.37 0.94 -5.96
N CYS A 164 -6.16 0.64 -6.99
CA CYS A 164 -6.37 -0.73 -7.48
C CYS A 164 -6.88 -1.68 -6.38
N GLY A 165 -7.63 -1.14 -5.41
CA GLY A 165 -8.16 -1.88 -4.27
C GLY A 165 -7.15 -2.23 -3.18
N LEU A 166 -5.90 -1.74 -3.30
CA LEU A 166 -4.87 -1.93 -2.28
C LEU A 166 -5.09 -0.99 -1.10
N MET A 167 -4.95 -1.54 0.11
CA MET A 167 -4.84 -0.77 1.34
C MET A 167 -3.61 -1.21 2.11
N VAL A 168 -3.21 -0.39 3.09
CA VAL A 168 -2.00 -0.60 3.87
C VAL A 168 -2.28 -0.50 5.36
N ASN A 169 -1.63 -1.37 6.13
CA ASN A 169 -1.60 -1.29 7.58
C ASN A 169 -0.35 -0.51 8.02
N TYR A 170 -0.56 0.57 8.76
CA TYR A 170 0.50 1.24 9.51
C TYR A 170 0.38 0.84 10.98
N ARG A 171 1.37 0.11 11.48
CA ARG A 171 1.37 -0.41 12.86
C ARG A 171 2.11 0.54 13.80
N TYR A 172 1.51 0.82 14.94
CA TYR A 172 2.10 1.66 15.98
C TYR A 172 2.63 0.77 17.11
N TYR A 173 3.94 0.72 17.25
CA TYR A 173 4.62 0.16 18.42
C TYR A 173 4.86 1.30 19.41
N LEU A 174 4.06 1.37 20.48
CA LEU A 174 4.01 2.53 21.37
C LEU A 174 5.38 2.92 21.90
N GLU A 175 6.20 1.94 22.26
CA GLU A 175 7.56 2.11 22.79
C GLU A 175 8.53 2.71 21.76
N GLU A 176 8.31 2.47 20.46
CA GLU A 176 9.22 2.89 19.39
C GLU A 176 8.73 4.12 18.61
N THR A 177 7.50 4.59 18.86
CA THR A 177 6.89 5.69 18.07
C THR A 177 7.76 6.94 18.00
N ALA A 178 8.32 7.39 19.13
CA ALA A 178 9.17 8.58 19.17
C ALA A 178 10.45 8.38 18.35
N ALA A 179 11.14 7.25 18.53
CA ALA A 179 12.37 6.93 17.80
C ALA A 179 12.12 6.80 16.29
N ASN A 180 11.02 6.14 15.90
CA ASN A 180 10.63 5.99 14.50
C ASN A 180 10.26 7.32 13.86
N SER A 181 9.55 8.19 14.57
CA SER A 181 9.21 9.55 14.11
C SER A 181 10.47 10.39 13.86
N THR A 182 11.41 10.40 14.83
CA THR A 182 12.69 11.11 14.68
C THR A 182 13.51 10.54 13.51
N SER A 183 13.59 9.23 13.37
CA SER A 183 14.27 8.56 12.26
C SER A 183 13.69 8.98 10.90
N TYR A 184 12.36 9.11 10.80
CA TYR A 184 11.70 9.55 9.57
C TYR A 184 11.89 11.04 9.29
N LEU A 185 11.74 11.91 10.29
CA LEU A 185 11.82 13.36 10.12
C LEU A 185 13.26 13.85 9.88
N CYS A 186 14.23 13.32 10.65
CA CYS A 186 15.61 13.78 10.59
C CYS A 186 16.44 13.00 9.56
N ALA A 187 16.31 11.67 9.53
CA ALA A 187 17.13 10.80 8.68
C ALA A 187 16.41 10.32 7.41
N LYS A 188 15.13 10.69 7.21
CA LYS A 188 14.29 10.28 6.06
C LYS A 188 14.18 8.76 5.91
N ASN A 189 14.41 8.04 7.01
CA ASN A 189 14.42 6.58 7.03
C ASN A 189 13.03 6.04 7.39
N ILE A 190 12.52 5.12 6.57
CA ILE A 190 11.21 4.48 6.75
C ILE A 190 11.40 3.11 7.39
N LYS A 191 10.77 2.89 8.55
CA LYS A 191 10.65 1.55 9.13
C LYS A 191 9.54 0.78 8.42
N ALA A 192 9.87 -0.40 7.89
CA ALA A 192 8.96 -1.28 7.18
C ALA A 192 9.10 -2.73 7.65
N SER A 193 8.06 -3.54 7.48
CA SER A 193 8.11 -4.98 7.78
C SER A 193 8.86 -5.78 6.72
N GLU A 194 9.22 -7.02 7.06
CA GLU A 194 9.83 -7.97 6.12
C GLU A 194 8.98 -8.20 4.86
N GLN A 195 7.65 -8.25 4.99
CA GLN A 195 6.75 -8.40 3.84
C GLN A 195 6.95 -7.27 2.83
N VAL A 196 7.01 -6.03 3.30
CA VAL A 196 7.17 -4.85 2.45
C VAL A 196 8.59 -4.79 1.89
N LEU A 197 9.61 -5.02 2.72
CA LEU A 197 11.00 -5.03 2.28
C LEU A 197 11.27 -6.12 1.24
N SER A 198 10.67 -7.30 1.38
CA SER A 198 10.73 -8.37 0.38
C SER A 198 10.15 -7.92 -0.97
N LEU A 199 8.99 -7.25 -0.97
CA LEU A 199 8.39 -6.71 -2.20
C LEU A 199 9.24 -5.61 -2.83
N VAL A 200 9.84 -4.73 -2.02
CA VAL A 200 10.79 -3.70 -2.51
C VAL A 200 12.04 -4.35 -3.10
N ALA A 201 12.58 -5.39 -2.46
CA ALA A 201 13.73 -6.14 -3.00
C ALA A 201 13.39 -6.82 -4.33
N GLN A 202 12.18 -7.36 -4.49
CA GLN A 202 11.70 -7.89 -5.77
C GLN A 202 11.59 -6.79 -6.83
N PHE A 203 11.15 -5.59 -6.45
CA PHE A 203 11.14 -4.45 -7.38
C PHE A 203 12.55 -4.12 -7.88
N HIS A 204 13.55 -4.00 -7.01
CA HIS A 204 14.94 -3.73 -7.42
C HIS A 204 15.57 -4.82 -8.30
N LYS A 205 15.21 -6.09 -8.07
CA LYS A 205 15.70 -7.19 -8.93
C LYS A 205 15.21 -7.07 -10.37
N ASN A 206 14.00 -6.54 -10.55
CA ASN A 206 13.30 -6.53 -11.83
C ASN A 206 13.43 -5.18 -12.54
N SER A 207 13.53 -4.10 -11.78
CA SER A 207 13.66 -2.73 -12.28
C SER A 207 15.06 -2.24 -11.97
N LYS A 208 15.93 -2.15 -12.99
CA LYS A 208 17.26 -1.52 -12.91
C LYS A 208 17.11 0.00 -12.72
N LEU A 209 16.71 0.42 -11.53
CA LEU A 209 16.75 1.81 -11.04
C LEU A 209 17.90 1.97 -10.04
#